data_AF-A0A2L2Z407-F1
#
_entry.id   AF-A0A2L2Z407-F1
#
_cell.length_a   1.000
_cell.length_b   1.000
_cell.length_c   1.000
_cell.angle_alpha   90.00
_cell.angle_beta   90.00
_cell.angle_gamma   90.00
#
_symmetry.space_group_name_H-M   'P 1'
#
loop_
_entity.id
_entity.type
_entity.pdbx_description
1 polymer ?
#
loop_
_entity_poly.entity_id
_entity_poly.type
_entity_poly.pdbx_seq_one_letter_code
_entity_poly.pdbx_strand_id
1 'polypeptide(L)'
;SWGESFDRLMKCAAGRQIFREFLRLEYSEENILFWQACEDLKREKNPEIVEEKARSIYEDYVSILSPKEVSLDSKVREIVNKNMKQPT
;
A
#
# COMPACT_ATOMS: atom_id res chain seq x y z
N SER A 1 -9.16 -22.53 5.04
CA SER A 1 -8.94 -21.69 6.24
C SER A 1 -8.02 -20.51 5.92
N TRP A 2 -8.20 -19.34 6.56
CA TRP A 2 -7.27 -18.19 6.48
C TRP A 2 -5.80 -18.51 6.81
N GLY A 3 -5.54 -19.45 7.71
CA GLY A 3 -4.18 -19.88 8.06
C GLY A 3 -3.45 -20.73 7.01
N GLU A 4 -4.10 -21.07 5.88
CA GLU A 4 -3.50 -21.92 4.84
C GLU A 4 -2.75 -21.12 3.76
N SER A 5 -3.03 -19.82 3.62
CA SER A 5 -2.43 -18.99 2.58
C SER A 5 -2.60 -17.51 2.89
N PHE A 6 -1.53 -16.75 2.66
CA PHE A 6 -1.55 -15.29 2.77
C PHE A 6 -2.62 -14.65 1.87
N ASP A 7 -2.83 -15.15 0.65
CA ASP A 7 -3.88 -14.63 -0.24
C ASP A 7 -5.28 -14.82 0.35
N ARG A 8 -5.51 -15.92 1.07
CA ARG A 8 -6.79 -16.20 1.74
C ARG A 8 -6.98 -15.28 2.95
N LEU A 9 -5.90 -15.04 3.71
CA LEU A 9 -5.88 -14.06 4.80
C LEU A 9 -6.24 -12.67 4.28
N MET A 10 -5.59 -12.22 3.21
CA MET A 10 -5.74 -10.87 2.65
C MET A 10 -7.10 -10.65 1.97
N LYS A 11 -7.75 -11.71 1.47
CA LYS A 11 -9.14 -11.61 0.93
C LYS A 11 -10.19 -11.48 2.03
N CYS A 12 -9.92 -11.97 3.24
CA CYS A 12 -10.85 -11.90 4.37
C CYS A 12 -10.72 -10.57 5.14
N ALA A 13 -11.84 -9.87 5.38
CA ALA A 13 -11.81 -8.62 6.16
C ALA A 13 -11.32 -8.83 7.60
N ALA A 14 -11.81 -9.86 8.28
CA ALA A 14 -11.36 -10.21 9.63
C ALA A 14 -9.88 -10.63 9.64
N GLY A 15 -9.42 -11.34 8.61
CA GLY A 15 -8.02 -11.71 8.43
C GLY A 15 -7.10 -10.49 8.31
N ARG A 16 -7.49 -9.51 7.49
CA ARG A 16 -6.76 -8.24 7.38
C ARG A 16 -6.70 -7.45 8.68
N GLN A 17 -7.79 -7.42 9.45
CA GLN A 17 -7.82 -6.70 10.73
C GLN A 17 -6.85 -7.33 11.74
N ILE A 18 -6.86 -8.66 11.86
CA ILE A 18 -5.96 -9.37 12.77
C ILE A 18 -4.50 -9.24 12.31
N PHE A 19 -4.25 -9.31 11.01
CA PHE A 19 -2.92 -9.09 10.46
C PHE A 19 -2.42 -7.67 10.69
N ARG A 20 -3.31 -6.67 10.64
CA ARG A 20 -2.98 -5.28 10.98
C ARG A 20 -2.57 -5.15 12.45
N GLU A 21 -3.32 -5.73 13.38
CA GLU A 21 -2.95 -5.70 14.80
C GLU A 21 -1.60 -6.38 15.04
N PHE A 22 -1.34 -7.50 14.36
CA PHE A 22 -0.03 -8.16 14.39
C PHE A 22 1.09 -7.22 13.91
N LEU A 23 0.95 -6.59 12.74
CA LEU A 23 1.95 -5.66 12.21
C LEU A 23 2.13 -4.42 13.10
N ARG A 24 1.07 -3.96 13.76
CA ARG A 24 1.14 -2.85 14.71
C ARG A 24 2.01 -3.17 15.93
N LEU A 25 1.95 -4.41 16.42
CA LEU A 25 2.83 -4.89 17.50
C LEU A 25 4.29 -4.95 17.07
N GLU A 26 4.53 -5.23 15.79
CA GLU A 26 5.86 -5.27 15.17
C GLU A 26 6.30 -3.91 14.59
N TYR A 27 5.59 -2.82 14.90
CA TYR A 27 5.86 -1.47 14.38
C TYR A 27 6.00 -1.40 12.84
N SER A 28 5.23 -2.21 12.12
CA SER A 28 5.29 -2.38 10.66
C SER A 28 3.91 -2.29 9.99
N GLU A 29 2.96 -1.61 10.63
CA GLU A 29 1.58 -1.46 10.16
C GLU A 29 1.45 -0.67 8.86
N GLU A 30 2.45 0.14 8.51
CA GLU A 30 2.51 0.88 7.25
C GLU A 30 2.42 -0.04 6.03
N ASN A 31 2.91 -1.29 6.12
CA ASN A 31 2.88 -2.23 5.01
C ASN A 31 1.46 -2.64 4.60
N ILE A 32 0.59 -2.92 5.59
CA ILE A 32 -0.81 -3.29 5.30
C ILE A 32 -1.64 -2.07 4.91
N LEU A 33 -1.34 -0.89 5.46
CA LEU A 33 -2.00 0.35 5.10
C LEU A 33 -1.67 0.77 3.66
N PHE A 34 -0.41 0.66 3.25
CA PHE A 34 0.03 0.87 1.88
C PHE A 34 -0.66 -0.09 0.91
N TRP A 35 -0.75 -1.37 1.26
CA TRP A 35 -1.46 -2.36 0.44
C TRP A 35 -2.94 -2.01 0.29
N GLN A 36 -3.62 -1.60 1.37
CA GLN A 36 -5.02 -1.19 1.33
C GLN A 36 -5.22 0.03 0.43
N ALA A 37 -4.36 1.05 0.56
CA ALA A 37 -4.43 2.24 -0.28
C ALA A 37 -4.20 1.91 -1.77
N CYS A 38 -3.27 1.00 -2.08
CA CYS A 38 -3.09 0.49 -3.45
C CYS A 38 -4.33 -0.25 -3.98
N GLU A 39 -4.98 -1.07 -3.16
CA GLU A 39 -6.21 -1.78 -3.57
C GLU A 39 -7.38 -0.82 -3.80
N ASP A 40 -7.46 0.27 -3.03
CA ASP A 40 -8.47 1.32 -3.21
C ASP A 40 -8.19 2.16 -4.47
N LEU A 41 -6.93 2.46 -4.77
CA LEU A 41 -6.51 3.11 -6.01
C LEU A 41 -6.90 2.28 -7.24
N LYS A 42 -6.63 0.96 -7.22
CA LYS A 42 -6.97 0.05 -8.34
C LYS A 42 -8.46 -0.05 -8.64
N ARG A 43 -9.32 0.25 -7.67
CA ARG A 43 -10.79 0.22 -7.83
C ARG A 43 -11.34 1.54 -8.35
N GLU A 44 -10.58 2.62 -8.24
CA GLU A 44 -10.98 3.93 -8.72
C GLU A 44 -10.96 3.97 -10.24
N LYS A 45 -11.96 4.64 -10.83
CA LYS A 45 -12.09 4.79 -12.28
C LYS A 45 -12.05 6.25 -12.71
N ASN A 46 -12.25 7.17 -11.77
CA ASN A 46 -12.15 8.59 -12.06
C ASN A 46 -10.67 9.00 -12.15
N PRO A 47 -10.18 9.45 -13.32
CA PRO A 47 -8.77 9.81 -13.50
C PRO A 47 -8.27 10.89 -12.54
N GLU A 48 -9.10 11.88 -12.20
CA GLU A 48 -8.71 12.96 -11.28
C GLU A 48 -8.48 12.42 -9.87
N ILE A 49 -9.35 11.51 -9.41
CA ILE A 49 -9.25 10.88 -8.09
C ILE A 49 -8.09 9.86 -8.08
N VAL A 50 -7.85 9.15 -9.19
CA VAL A 50 -6.68 8.27 -9.34
C VAL A 50 -5.39 9.08 -9.17
N GLU A 51 -5.27 10.22 -9.85
CA GLU A 51 -4.08 11.07 -9.75
C GLU A 51 -3.88 11.58 -8.32
N GLU A 52 -4.94 12.07 -7.68
CA GLU A 52 -4.90 12.54 -6.30
C GLU A 52 -4.46 11.43 -5.33
N LYS A 53 -5.13 10.26 -5.38
CA LYS A 53 -4.81 9.10 -4.53
C LYS A 53 -3.39 8.59 -4.78
N ALA A 54 -2.94 8.52 -6.04
CA ALA A 54 -1.58 8.10 -6.38
C ALA A 54 -0.55 9.05 -5.76
N ARG A 55 -0.80 10.37 -5.80
CA ARG A 55 0.07 11.37 -5.18
C ARG A 55 0.10 11.21 -3.66
N SER A 56 -1.05 11.06 -3.01
CA SER A 56 -1.10 10.84 -1.56
C SER A 56 -0.40 9.55 -1.14
N ILE A 57 -0.60 8.44 -1.87
CA ILE A 57 0.07 7.17 -1.60
C ILE A 57 1.60 7.31 -1.73
N TYR A 58 2.06 8.04 -2.75
CA TYR A 58 3.47 8.30 -2.95
C TYR A 58 4.06 9.10 -1.78
N GLU A 59 3.42 10.21 -1.41
CA GLU A 59 3.87 11.08 -0.32
C GLU A 59 3.86 10.35 1.03
N ASP A 60 2.83 9.55 1.31
CA ASP A 60 2.68 8.86 2.58
C ASP A 60 3.54 7.60 2.72
N TYR A 61 3.78 6.83 1.66
CA TYR A 61 4.38 5.50 1.79
C TYR A 61 5.65 5.28 0.96
N VAL A 62 5.88 6.06 -0.10
CA VAL A 62 7.02 5.84 -1.02
C VAL A 62 8.13 6.88 -0.82
N SER A 63 7.75 8.11 -0.48
CA SER A 63 8.68 9.22 -0.23
C SER A 63 9.64 8.89 0.90
N ILE A 64 10.94 9.09 0.66
CA ILE A 64 12.02 8.92 1.67
C ILE A 64 11.93 9.93 2.83
N LEU A 65 11.05 10.92 2.70
CA LEU A 65 10.79 11.92 3.73
C LEU A 65 9.58 11.57 4.58
N SER A 66 8.86 10.49 4.24
CA SER A 66 7.66 10.10 4.97
C SER A 66 8.00 9.38 6.28
N PRO A 67 7.32 9.72 7.39
CA PRO A 67 7.42 8.94 8.62
C PRO A 67 6.77 7.55 8.52
N LYS A 68 6.03 7.26 7.44
CA LYS A 68 5.37 5.96 7.17
C LYS A 68 5.93 5.26 5.93
N GLU A 69 7.16 5.61 5.55
CA GLU A 69 7.84 5.00 4.40
C GLU A 69 7.87 3.46 4.53
N VAL A 70 7.38 2.76 3.50
CA VAL A 70 7.53 1.31 3.42
C VAL A 70 8.92 0.97 2.88
N SER A 71 9.53 -0.10 3.39
CA SER A 71 10.84 -0.55 2.93
C SER A 71 10.77 -1.06 1.48
N LEU A 72 11.25 -0.25 0.53
CA LEU A 72 11.30 -0.58 -0.89
C LEU A 72 12.73 -0.78 -1.37
N ASP A 73 12.94 -1.79 -2.22
CA ASP A 73 14.18 -1.91 -2.98
C ASP A 73 14.36 -0.71 -3.92
N SER A 74 15.60 -0.24 -4.06
CA SER A 74 15.95 0.95 -4.85
C SER A 74 15.45 0.86 -6.30
N LYS A 75 15.46 -0.33 -6.91
CA LYS A 75 14.95 -0.53 -8.28
C LYS A 75 13.44 -0.34 -8.37
N VAL A 76 12.70 -0.80 -7.36
CA VAL A 76 11.24 -0.64 -7.28
C VAL A 76 10.90 0.83 -7.12
N ARG A 77 11.62 1.54 -6.25
CA ARG A 77 11.46 2.99 -6.04
C ARG A 77 11.67 3.78 -7.33
N GLU A 78 12.70 3.47 -8.12
CA GLU A 78 12.91 4.14 -9.42
C GLU A 78 11.74 3.93 -10.39
N ILE A 79 11.16 2.73 -10.42
CA ILE A 79 10.01 2.42 -11.29
C ILE A 79 8.79 3.24 -10.84
N VAL A 80 8.51 3.28 -9.53
CA VAL A 80 7.40 4.08 -9.00
C VAL A 80 7.61 5.57 -9.32
N ASN A 81 8.81 6.10 -9.12
CA ASN A 81 9.14 7.50 -9.44
C ASN A 81 8.93 7.84 -10.93
N LYS A 82 9.18 6.89 -11.83
CA LYS A 82 8.91 7.05 -13.27
C LYS A 82 7.41 7.05 -13.55
N ASN A 83 6.67 6.13 -12.95
CA ASN A 83 5.22 5.99 -13.15
C ASN A 83 4.44 7.18 -12.57
N MET A 84 4.94 7.84 -11.53
CA MET A 84 4.33 9.07 -11.01
C MET A 84 4.31 10.23 -12.02
N LYS A 85 5.12 10.19 -13.08
CA LYS A 85 5.07 11.20 -14.16
C LYS A 85 3.87 11.02 -15.09
N GLN A 86 3.29 9.82 -15.13
CA GLN A 86 2.08 9.46 -15.88
C GLN A 86 1.34 8.34 -15.12
N PRO A 87 0.58 8.68 -14.07
CA PRO A 87 -0.19 7.68 -13.32
C PRO A 87 -1.24 7.06 -14.25
N THR A 88 -1.13 5.75 -14.48
CA THR A 88 -2.03 4.93 -15.33
C THR A 88 -2.97 4.07 -14.50
#